data_AF-A0A1I5FFK8-F1
#
_entry.id   AF-A0A1I5FFK8-F1
#
_cell.length_a   1.000
_cell.length_b   1.000
_cell.length_c   1.000
_cell.angle_alpha   90.00
_cell.angle_beta   90.00
_cell.angle_gamma   90.00
#
_symmetry.space_group_name_H-M   'P 1'
#
loop_
_entity.id
_entity.type
_entity.pdbx_description
1 polymer ?
#
loop_
_entity_poly.entity_id
_entity_poly.type
_entity_poly.pdbx_seq_one_letter_code
_entity_poly.pdbx_strand_id
1 'polypeptide(L)'
;MTKPRRRLLLPGCLLVVLSALFGIAGIGVIVAGSVSGAAVDRAEPHSWTAGDVVLQFNRFGTCEVVPESGAPRVVEPKRQVEELQVQRWFSGTASITCDQPVTAWQGSAAGLRSFVSSSAFEYGLATLVVLPLLALVVLLVRRSGAPR
;
A
#
# COMPACT_ATOMS: atom_id res chain seq x y z
N MET A 1 -28.58 -3.10 49.76
CA MET A 1 -28.23 -3.91 48.57
C MET A 1 -27.70 -2.99 47.48
N THR A 2 -26.39 -3.01 47.27
CA THR A 2 -25.62 -2.12 46.39
C THR A 2 -25.67 -2.63 44.94
N LYS A 3 -26.19 -1.81 44.02
CA LYS A 3 -26.29 -2.10 42.59
C LYS A 3 -25.01 -1.59 41.90
N PRO A 4 -24.05 -2.42 41.47
CA PRO A 4 -22.81 -1.90 40.92
C PRO A 4 -22.91 -1.70 39.40
N ARG A 5 -22.45 -0.51 38.98
CA ARG A 5 -21.56 -0.30 37.81
C ARG A 5 -22.05 -0.82 36.45
N ARG A 6 -22.98 -0.10 35.80
CA ARG A 6 -23.27 -0.27 34.35
C ARG A 6 -22.79 0.86 33.44
N ARG A 7 -22.14 1.91 33.97
CA ARG A 7 -21.79 3.12 33.21
C ARG A 7 -20.39 3.16 32.57
N LEU A 8 -19.48 2.23 32.87
CA LEU A 8 -18.07 2.35 32.41
C LEU A 8 -17.72 1.64 31.08
N LEU A 9 -18.57 0.77 30.55
CA LEU A 9 -18.19 -0.08 29.40
C LEU A 9 -18.30 0.59 28.02
N LEU A 10 -19.11 1.65 27.88
CA LEU A 10 -19.28 2.39 26.62
C LEU A 10 -18.05 3.23 26.23
N PRO A 11 -17.44 4.03 27.12
CA PRO A 11 -16.24 4.79 26.76
C PRO A 11 -15.03 3.90 26.51
N GLY A 12 -14.90 2.77 27.22
CA GLY A 12 -13.81 1.82 27.02
C GLY A 12 -13.86 1.13 25.64
N CYS A 13 -15.04 0.70 25.20
CA CYS A 13 -15.21 0.10 23.87
C CYS A 13 -14.95 1.12 22.75
N LEU A 14 -15.41 2.36 22.91
CA LEU A 14 -15.16 3.43 21.94
C LEU A 14 -13.66 3.73 21.80
N LEU A 15 -12.93 3.78 22.92
CA LEU A 15 -11.48 4.00 22.93
C LEU A 15 -10.72 2.86 22.23
N VAL A 16 -11.13 1.60 22.44
CA VAL A 16 -10.51 0.45 21.76
C VAL A 16 -10.75 0.49 20.25
N VAL A 17 -11.96 0.85 19.81
CA VAL A 17 -12.26 1.01 18.38
C VAL A 17 -11.45 2.16 17.78
N LEU A 18 -11.39 3.32 18.45
CA LEU A 18 -10.58 4.45 18.00
C LEU A 18 -9.09 4.10 17.96
N SER A 19 -8.54 3.42 18.97
CA SER A 19 -7.14 3.01 18.96
C SER A 19 -6.83 2.02 17.84
N ALA A 20 -7.76 1.11 17.53
CA ALA A 20 -7.63 0.21 16.39
C ALA A 20 -7.62 0.96 15.07
N LEU A 21 -8.53 1.92 14.87
CA LEU A 21 -8.57 2.76 13.67
C LEU A 21 -7.31 3.62 13.51
N PHE A 22 -6.83 4.24 14.59
CA PHE A 22 -5.58 5.01 14.58
C PHE A 22 -4.36 4.12 14.32
N GLY A 23 -4.34 2.90 14.87
CA GLY A 23 -3.28 1.92 14.59
C GLY A 23 -3.24 1.53 13.11
N ILE A 24 -4.40 1.24 12.51
CA ILE A 24 -4.53 0.91 11.08
C ILE A 24 -4.08 2.09 10.20
N ALA A 25 -4.52 3.31 10.52
CA ALA A 25 -4.12 4.52 9.81
C ALA A 25 -2.61 4.78 9.94
N GLY A 26 -2.04 4.57 11.13
CA GLY A 26 -0.61 4.72 11.40
C GLY A 26 0.25 3.74 10.60
N ILE A 27 -0.19 2.48 10.47
CA ILE A 27 0.49 1.49 9.62
C ILE A 27 0.52 1.97 8.16
N GLY A 28 -0.58 2.50 7.64
CA GLY A 28 -0.63 3.05 6.28
C GLY A 28 0.38 4.19 6.06
N VAL A 29 0.49 5.12 7.01
CA VAL A 29 1.45 6.24 6.95
C VAL A 29 2.89 5.78 7.06
N ILE A 30 3.18 4.85 7.99
CA ILE A 30 4.54 4.30 8.16
C ILE A 30 4.97 3.53 6.92
N VAL A 31 4.09 2.71 6.35
CA VAL A 31 4.38 1.96 5.12
C VAL A 31 4.57 2.92 3.93
N ALA A 32 3.77 3.98 3.81
CA ALA A 32 3.97 4.98 2.77
C ALA A 32 5.29 5.77 2.94
N GLY A 33 5.71 6.06 4.18
CA GLY A 33 6.92 6.83 4.48
C GLY A 33 8.23 6.03 4.52
N SER A 34 8.15 4.71 4.74
CA SER A 34 9.33 3.81 4.78
C SER A 34 9.74 3.27 3.41
N VAL A 35 8.97 3.60 2.37
CA VAL A 35 9.14 3.09 1.01
C VAL A 35 9.53 4.27 0.11
N SER A 36 10.83 4.59 0.07
CA SER A 36 11.36 5.62 -0.82
C SER A 36 11.38 5.12 -2.27
N GLY A 37 10.52 5.70 -3.11
CA GLY A 37 10.61 5.58 -4.56
C GLY A 37 11.60 6.60 -5.13
N ALA A 38 12.35 6.22 -6.16
CA ALA A 38 13.18 7.16 -6.91
C ALA A 38 12.36 7.75 -8.06
N ALA A 39 12.43 9.07 -8.26
CA ALA A 39 11.92 9.67 -9.47
C ALA A 39 12.87 9.32 -10.63
N VAL A 40 12.31 8.81 -11.72
CA VAL A 40 13.04 8.49 -12.95
C VAL A 40 12.49 9.37 -14.05
N ASP A 41 13.39 10.08 -14.72
CA ASP A 41 13.07 10.90 -15.87
C ASP A 41 14.11 10.68 -16.99
N ARG A 42 14.07 11.54 -18.00
CA ARG A 42 14.97 11.47 -19.15
C ARG A 42 16.33 12.11 -18.87
N ALA A 43 16.38 13.03 -17.92
CA ALA A 43 17.56 13.82 -17.64
C ALA A 43 18.58 13.01 -16.83
N GLU A 44 18.10 12.19 -15.90
CA GLU A 44 18.94 11.36 -15.04
C GLU A 44 18.57 9.87 -15.18
N PRO A 45 19.41 9.07 -15.88
CA PRO A 45 19.23 7.63 -15.95
C PRO A 45 19.33 7.03 -14.55
N HIS A 46 18.30 6.28 -14.16
CA HIS A 46 18.27 5.62 -12.86
C HIS A 46 18.82 4.20 -12.97
N SER A 47 19.89 3.89 -12.25
CA SER A 47 20.52 2.57 -12.29
C SER A 47 20.01 1.65 -11.17
N TRP A 48 19.86 0.36 -11.45
CA TRP A 48 19.58 -0.65 -10.44
C TRP A 48 20.29 -1.97 -10.74
N THR A 49 20.70 -2.66 -9.67
CA THR A 49 21.52 -3.88 -9.77
C THR A 49 20.77 -5.13 -9.33
N ALA A 50 19.81 -5.02 -8.41
CA ALA A 50 19.16 -6.19 -7.81
C ALA A 50 17.67 -5.99 -7.52
N GLY A 51 16.92 -7.08 -7.66
CA GLY A 51 15.48 -7.13 -7.38
C GLY A 51 14.60 -6.76 -8.57
N ASP A 52 13.30 -6.98 -8.38
CA ASP A 52 12.27 -6.48 -9.29
C ASP A 52 12.14 -4.97 -9.12
N VAL A 53 11.74 -4.32 -10.22
CA VAL A 53 11.43 -2.89 -10.23
C VAL A 53 9.96 -2.72 -10.55
N VAL A 54 9.29 -1.89 -9.77
CA VAL A 54 7.93 -1.46 -10.03
C VAL A 54 7.97 -0.01 -10.48
N LEU A 55 7.31 0.29 -11.58
CA LEU A 55 7.19 1.63 -12.14
C LEU A 55 5.74 2.10 -11.98
N GLN A 56 5.53 3.31 -11.47
CA GLN A 56 4.21 3.93 -11.44
C GLN A 56 4.16 5.05 -12.46
N PHE A 57 3.33 4.82 -13.47
CA PHE A 57 2.99 5.79 -14.47
C PHE A 57 1.81 6.62 -13.98
N ASN A 58 1.92 7.94 -14.03
CA ASN A 58 0.81 8.86 -13.78
C ASN A 58 0.19 9.40 -15.08
N ARG A 59 0.87 9.18 -16.21
CA ARG A 59 0.45 9.53 -17.56
C ARG A 59 1.06 8.55 -18.56
N PHE A 60 0.52 8.50 -19.78
CA PHE A 60 1.15 7.75 -20.88
C PHE A 60 2.59 8.22 -21.10
N GLY A 61 3.48 7.25 -21.25
CA GLY A 61 4.91 7.46 -21.44
C GLY A 61 5.58 6.13 -21.72
N THR A 62 6.83 6.18 -22.17
CA THR A 62 7.67 5.02 -22.46
C THR A 62 8.93 5.10 -21.64
N CYS A 63 9.29 3.99 -21.01
CA CYS A 63 10.57 3.84 -20.33
C CYS A 63 11.44 2.86 -21.12
N GLU A 64 12.69 3.24 -21.34
CA GLU A 64 13.69 2.37 -21.94
C GLU A 64 14.57 1.78 -20.83
N VAL A 65 14.72 0.46 -20.84
CA VAL A 65 15.57 -0.29 -19.93
C VAL A 65 16.77 -0.82 -20.69
N VAL A 66 17.96 -0.35 -20.29
CA VAL A 66 19.23 -0.71 -20.91
C VAL A 66 20.09 -1.47 -19.89
N PRO A 67 20.15 -2.81 -19.98
CA PRO A 67 21.04 -3.60 -19.13
C PRO A 67 22.49 -3.55 -19.62
N GLU A 68 23.45 -3.68 -18.70
CA GLU A 68 24.88 -3.85 -19.04
C GLU A 68 25.12 -5.12 -19.87
N SER A 69 24.33 -6.17 -19.61
CA SER A 69 24.39 -7.45 -20.32
C SER A 69 22.99 -7.91 -20.69
N GLY A 70 22.62 -7.72 -21.95
CA GLY A 70 21.32 -8.12 -22.51
C GLY A 70 20.86 -7.18 -23.61
N ALA A 71 19.71 -7.51 -24.21
CA ALA A 71 19.05 -6.60 -25.15
C ALA A 71 18.28 -5.51 -24.39
N PRO A 72 18.34 -4.23 -24.83
CA PRO A 72 17.48 -3.19 -24.30
C PRO A 72 16.01 -3.51 -24.60
N ARG A 73 15.12 -3.09 -23.72
CA ARG A 73 13.66 -3.20 -23.94
C ARG A 73 12.95 -1.91 -23.57
N VAL A 74 11.94 -1.59 -24.35
CA VAL A 74 10.99 -0.53 -24.04
C VAL A 74 9.83 -1.11 -23.25
N VAL A 75 9.44 -0.39 -22.21
CA VAL A 75 8.35 -0.71 -21.30
C VAL A 75 7.34 0.42 -21.37
N GLU A 76 6.09 0.09 -21.64
CA GLU A 76 5.00 1.03 -21.79
C GLU A 76 3.77 0.58 -20.98
N PRO A 77 3.06 1.51 -20.33
CA PRO A 77 1.86 1.17 -19.60
C PRO A 77 0.69 0.96 -20.58
N LYS A 78 -0.18 -0.01 -20.28
CA LYS A 78 -1.43 -0.24 -21.01
C LYS A 78 -2.50 0.78 -20.65
N ARG A 79 -2.39 1.44 -19.49
CA ARG A 79 -3.30 2.47 -19.00
C ARG A 79 -2.56 3.73 -18.60
N GLN A 80 -3.25 4.88 -18.63
CA GLN A 80 -2.66 6.17 -18.27
C GLN A 80 -2.08 6.19 -16.85
N VAL A 81 -2.75 5.53 -15.91
CA VAL A 81 -2.29 5.33 -14.54
C VAL A 81 -2.16 3.84 -14.30
N GLU A 82 -0.93 3.37 -14.19
CA GLU A 82 -0.63 1.95 -14.04
C GLU A 82 0.62 1.74 -13.19
N GLU A 83 0.54 0.74 -12.32
CA GLU A 83 1.68 0.17 -11.64
C GLU A 83 2.16 -1.04 -12.46
N LEU A 84 3.35 -0.94 -13.02
CA LEU A 84 3.90 -1.94 -13.92
C LEU A 84 5.13 -2.59 -13.29
N GLN A 85 5.05 -3.90 -13.06
CA GLN A 85 6.18 -4.68 -12.58
C GLN A 85 7.05 -5.09 -13.77
N VAL A 86 8.30 -4.62 -13.77
CA VAL A 86 9.29 -4.96 -14.79
C VAL A 86 9.97 -6.27 -14.39
N GLN A 87 9.60 -7.36 -15.05
CA GLN A 87 10.26 -8.66 -14.85
C GLN A 87 11.70 -8.58 -15.35
N ARG A 88 12.63 -9.18 -14.60
CA ARG A 88 14.04 -9.18 -14.95
C ARG A 88 14.35 -10.21 -16.05
N TRP A 89 14.87 -9.75 -17.19
CA TRP A 89 15.36 -10.62 -18.29
C TRP A 89 16.89 -10.61 -18.47
N PHE A 90 17.60 -9.87 -17.64
CA PHE A 90 19.03 -9.62 -17.75
C PHE A 90 19.75 -9.88 -16.41
N SER A 91 21.07 -10.07 -16.48
CA SER A 91 21.95 -10.19 -15.31
C SER A 91 22.82 -8.95 -15.16
N GLY A 92 23.10 -8.52 -13.93
CA GLY A 92 23.93 -7.33 -13.66
C GLY A 92 23.11 -6.04 -13.50
N THR A 93 23.76 -4.89 -13.66
CA THR A 93 23.12 -3.58 -13.52
C THR A 93 22.35 -3.22 -14.79
N ALA A 94 21.21 -2.54 -14.64
CA ALA A 94 20.52 -1.87 -15.74
C ALA A 94 20.26 -0.42 -15.40
N SER A 95 20.17 0.40 -16.43
CA SER A 95 19.70 1.77 -16.36
C SER A 95 18.29 1.86 -16.95
N ILE A 96 17.46 2.72 -16.37
CA ILE A 96 16.14 3.05 -16.89
C ILE A 96 16.08 4.54 -17.13
N THR A 97 15.56 4.90 -18.29
CA THR A 97 15.26 6.28 -18.67
C THR A 97 13.81 6.34 -19.10
N CYS A 98 13.11 7.39 -18.71
CA CYS A 98 11.69 7.54 -19.04
C CYS A 98 11.46 8.90 -19.69
N ASP A 99 10.62 8.95 -20.72
CA ASP A 99 10.27 10.21 -21.37
C ASP A 99 9.40 11.11 -20.46
N GLN A 100 8.61 10.48 -19.59
CA GLN A 100 7.81 11.11 -18.55
C GLN A 100 8.38 10.80 -17.17
N PRO A 101 8.21 11.70 -16.18
CA PRO A 101 8.60 11.43 -14.82
C PRO A 101 7.73 10.30 -14.27
N VAL A 102 8.37 9.19 -13.92
CA VAL A 102 7.76 8.04 -13.25
C VAL A 102 8.43 7.82 -11.92
N THR A 103 7.74 7.14 -11.01
CA THR A 103 8.35 6.71 -9.75
C THR A 103 8.73 5.24 -9.86
N ALA A 104 9.98 4.92 -9.54
CA ALA A 104 10.49 3.56 -9.51
C ALA A 104 10.72 3.10 -8.07
N TRP A 105 10.22 1.90 -7.73
CA TRP A 105 10.51 1.21 -6.47
C TRP A 105 11.32 -0.05 -6.75
N GLN A 106 12.25 -0.37 -5.86
CA GLN A 106 13.18 -1.49 -6.04
C GLN A 106 13.26 -2.36 -4.79
N GLY A 107 13.53 -3.67 -4.97
CA GLY A 107 13.78 -4.58 -3.86
C GLY A 107 12.57 -4.72 -2.93
N SER A 108 12.78 -4.58 -1.61
CA SER A 108 11.71 -4.69 -0.61
C SER A 108 10.61 -3.65 -0.80
N ALA A 109 10.94 -2.46 -1.31
CA ALA A 109 9.98 -1.40 -1.63
C ALA A 109 9.02 -1.83 -2.75
N ALA A 110 9.52 -2.53 -3.77
CA ALA A 110 8.70 -3.07 -4.85
C ALA A 110 7.73 -4.15 -4.35
N GLY A 111 8.21 -5.06 -3.48
CA GLY A 111 7.39 -6.11 -2.88
C GLY A 111 6.29 -5.55 -1.96
N LEU A 112 6.63 -4.55 -1.13
CA LEU A 112 5.66 -3.84 -0.29
C LEU A 112 4.61 -3.10 -1.11
N ARG A 113 5.03 -2.42 -2.19
CA ARG A 113 4.10 -1.72 -3.10
C ARG A 113 3.09 -2.69 -3.70
N SER A 114 3.58 -3.80 -4.26
CA SER A 114 2.75 -4.87 -4.84
C SER A 114 1.80 -5.50 -3.80
N PHE A 115 2.26 -5.66 -2.56
CA PHE A 115 1.42 -6.18 -1.49
C PHE A 115 0.31 -5.20 -1.09
N VAL A 116 0.63 -3.91 -0.94
CA VAL A 116 -0.34 -2.86 -0.56
C VAL A 116 -1.33 -2.59 -1.69
N SER A 117 -0.94 -2.76 -2.94
CA SER A 117 -1.83 -2.67 -4.10
C SER A 117 -2.66 -3.95 -4.34
N SER A 118 -2.44 -5.01 -3.56
CA SER A 118 -3.16 -6.27 -3.70
C SER A 118 -4.57 -6.22 -3.09
N SER A 119 -5.51 -6.95 -3.70
CA SER A 119 -6.85 -7.10 -3.15
C SER A 119 -6.85 -7.76 -1.77
N ALA A 120 -5.87 -8.61 -1.46
CA ALA A 120 -5.75 -9.24 -0.15
C ALA A 120 -5.52 -8.20 0.96
N PHE A 121 -4.69 -7.19 0.70
CA PHE A 121 -4.48 -6.09 1.63
C PHE A 121 -5.73 -5.22 1.74
N GLU A 122 -6.37 -4.89 0.62
CA GLU A 122 -7.62 -4.11 0.59
C GLU A 122 -8.74 -4.79 1.39
N TYR A 123 -8.98 -6.09 1.15
CA TYR A 123 -9.98 -6.87 1.89
C TYR A 123 -9.59 -7.06 3.36
N GLY A 124 -8.31 -7.27 3.65
CA GLY A 124 -7.82 -7.38 5.03
C GLY A 124 -8.07 -6.10 5.83
N LEU A 125 -7.77 -4.95 5.22
CA LEU A 125 -7.96 -3.63 5.84
C LEU A 125 -9.46 -3.32 6.00
N ALA A 126 -10.28 -3.62 4.99
CA ALA A 126 -11.73 -3.50 5.09
C ALA A 126 -12.30 -4.36 6.23
N THR A 127 -11.82 -5.60 6.38
CA THR A 127 -12.26 -6.52 7.44
C THR A 127 -11.88 -6.00 8.82
N LEU A 128 -10.67 -5.44 8.97
CA LEU A 128 -10.19 -4.82 10.21
C LEU A 128 -11.01 -3.60 10.64
N VAL A 129 -11.64 -2.90 9.70
CA VAL A 129 -12.54 -1.77 10.00
C VAL A 129 -13.97 -2.24 10.25
N VAL A 130 -14.47 -3.18 9.45
CA VAL A 130 -15.87 -3.64 9.47
C VAL A 130 -16.17 -4.49 10.71
N LEU A 131 -15.29 -5.41 11.11
CA LEU A 131 -15.48 -6.26 12.30
C LEU A 131 -15.70 -5.45 13.60
N PRO A 132 -14.86 -4.48 13.96
CA PRO A 132 -15.07 -3.69 15.17
C PRO A 132 -16.33 -2.80 15.08
N LEU A 133 -16.67 -2.30 13.89
CA LEU A 133 -17.93 -1.56 13.70
C LEU A 133 -19.16 -2.47 13.88
N LEU A 134 -19.16 -3.67 13.30
CA LEU A 134 -20.22 -4.66 13.51
C LEU A 134 -20.33 -5.07 14.98
N ALA A 135 -19.20 -5.32 15.65
CA ALA A 135 -19.19 -5.63 17.07
C ALA A 135 -19.78 -4.49 17.91
N LEU A 136 -19.44 -3.24 17.58
CA LEU A 136 -20.00 -2.05 18.23
C LEU A 136 -21.52 -1.96 18.00
N VAL A 137 -22.00 -2.15 16.77
CA VAL A 137 -23.43 -2.14 16.42
C VAL A 137 -24.18 -3.23 17.16
N VAL A 138 -23.66 -4.47 17.19
CA VAL A 138 -24.28 -5.59 17.92
C VAL A 138 -24.34 -5.30 19.42
N LEU A 139 -23.30 -4.73 20.00
CA LEU A 139 -23.28 -4.33 21.42
C LEU A 139 -24.27 -3.21 21.73
N LEU A 140 -24.44 -2.24 20.82
CA LEU A 140 -25.42 -1.17 20.94
C LEU A 140 -26.85 -1.73 20.81
N VAL A 141 -27.14 -2.56 19.81
CA VAL A 141 -28.47 -3.18 19.61
C VAL A 141 -28.86 -4.08 20.79
N ARG A 142 -27.94 -4.92 21.30
CA ARG A 142 -28.20 -5.74 22.50
C ARG A 142 -28.47 -4.90 23.76
N ARG A 143 -27.91 -3.68 23.84
CA ARG A 143 -28.21 -2.75 24.94
C ARG A 143 -29.57 -2.07 24.78
N SER A 144 -29.99 -1.77 23.55
CA SER A 144 -31.28 -1.15 23.24
C SER A 144 -32.45 -2.12 23.37
N GLY A 145 -32.23 -3.42 23.11
CA GLY A 145 -33.25 -4.47 23.15
C GLY A 145 -33.44 -5.16 24.51
N ALA A 146 -32.78 -4.71 25.58
CA ALA A 146 -33.02 -5.26 26.92
C ALA A 146 -34.29 -4.60 27.51
N PRO A 147 -35.43 -5.31 27.64
CA PRO A 147 -36.62 -4.77 28.29
C PRO A 147 -36.29 -4.39 29.73
N ARG A 148 -36.79 -3.23 30.15
CA ARG A 148 -36.72 -2.74 31.53
C ARG A 148 -37.56 -3.59 32.48
#